data_AF-A0A1B7N786-F1
#
_entry.id   AF-A0A1B7N786-F1
#
_cell.length_a   1.000
_cell.length_b   1.000
_cell.length_c   1.000
_cell.angle_alpha   90.00
_cell.angle_beta   90.00
_cell.angle_gamma   90.00
#
_symmetry.space_group_name_H-M   'P 1'
#
loop_
_entity.id
_entity.type
_entity.pdbx_description
1 polymer ?
#
loop_
_entity_poly.entity_id
_entity_poly.type
_entity_poly.pdbx_seq_one_letter_code
_entity_poly.pdbx_strand_id
1 'polypeptide(L)'
;MIRAQTIVARTPSALLASLDRFHLHSKAKGSTLLFALSAPSDTLSVVTSHLNSLFPRHVGCLSSPLPVYGSHLTCAVALLDGITFRSTIAGRADPQVGRWHAARRSSTQKLPAAHSEVFDEIDGDVSQVNWEDIWDRSAASAQEMIPLELRMARPEDVSTILYFSDKAPQGIAKALKATFPHSHELGFLASSTPFITGRPVTLFHDGEIYSDGAIGIVPQPSLDRTSLTVEFPGLVGLTPELKVTSSEGNLILTVDNGNPTRLLLAAVNKHGLDTRDALLKDDEFYVGVMNSSKVERLHRITSGDPSRGTIALETTSAPPQGCIVKMFYLSRRGEVASDLVSAHGNATVLFMATHDYISHVAPLLALDSDVMVIDGTFIAGSENGFMLRRGTKEESWSCTLPGGRALLRWT
;
A
#
# COMPACT_ATOMS: atom_id res chain seq x y z
N MET A 1 -14.80 2.10 14.62
CA MET A 1 -14.25 0.73 14.74
C MET A 1 -14.61 0.18 16.11
N ILE A 2 -15.04 -1.08 16.22
CA ILE A 2 -15.51 -1.62 17.51
C ILE A 2 -14.33 -2.07 18.37
N ARG A 3 -13.38 -2.79 17.77
CA ARG A 3 -12.21 -3.33 18.45
C ARG A 3 -11.13 -3.67 17.44
N ALA A 4 -9.86 -3.51 17.82
CA ALA A 4 -8.72 -4.04 17.09
C ALA A 4 -7.71 -4.65 18.05
N GLN A 5 -6.98 -5.67 17.58
CA GLN A 5 -5.84 -6.26 18.25
C GLN A 5 -4.83 -6.77 17.23
N THR A 6 -3.54 -6.70 17.57
CA THR A 6 -2.49 -7.47 16.90
C THR A 6 -1.98 -8.53 17.85
N ILE A 7 -2.09 -9.79 17.43
CA ILE A 7 -1.64 -10.94 18.19
C ILE A 7 -0.32 -11.41 17.59
N VAL A 8 0.71 -11.53 18.43
CA VAL A 8 2.01 -12.11 18.08
C VAL A 8 2.17 -13.39 18.88
N ALA A 9 2.38 -14.53 18.22
CA ALA A 9 2.42 -15.84 18.87
C ALA A 9 3.59 -16.71 18.39
N ARG A 10 4.14 -17.51 19.30
CA ARG A 10 5.18 -18.50 18.97
C ARG A 10 4.62 -19.76 18.31
N THR A 11 3.39 -20.14 18.65
CA THR A 11 2.77 -21.37 18.18
C THR A 11 1.36 -21.12 17.66
N PRO A 12 0.87 -21.97 16.73
CA PRO A 12 -0.51 -21.86 16.24
C PRO A 12 -1.53 -21.99 17.35
N SER A 13 -1.35 -22.92 18.29
CA SER A 13 -2.29 -23.13 19.40
C SER A 13 -2.45 -21.88 20.27
N ALA A 14 -1.37 -21.16 20.53
CA ALA A 14 -1.41 -19.94 21.31
C ALA A 14 -2.07 -18.77 20.55
N LEU A 15 -1.90 -18.72 19.23
CA LEU A 15 -2.63 -17.81 18.35
C LEU A 15 -4.14 -18.09 18.37
N LEU A 16 -4.54 -19.35 18.15
CA LEU A 16 -5.95 -19.77 18.13
C LEU A 16 -6.65 -19.46 19.47
N ALA A 17 -6.03 -19.78 20.60
CA ALA A 17 -6.57 -19.45 21.92
C ALA A 17 -6.76 -17.94 22.15
N SER A 18 -5.95 -17.12 21.49
CA SER A 18 -6.07 -15.66 21.56
C SER A 18 -7.17 -15.13 20.64
N LEU A 19 -7.36 -15.75 19.47
CA LEU A 19 -8.51 -15.49 18.58
C LEU A 19 -9.84 -15.87 19.23
N ASP A 20 -9.90 -17.00 19.95
CA ASP A 20 -11.08 -17.41 20.71
C ASP A 20 -11.42 -16.37 21.78
N ARG A 21 -10.41 -15.87 22.51
CA ARG A 21 -10.59 -14.78 23.47
C ARG A 21 -11.05 -13.49 22.79
N PHE A 22 -10.50 -13.14 21.62
CA PHE A 22 -10.95 -11.97 20.86
C PHE A 22 -12.45 -12.10 20.50
N HIS A 23 -12.85 -13.27 19.97
CA HIS A 23 -14.23 -13.58 19.60
C HIS A 23 -15.19 -13.56 20.81
N LEU A 24 -14.85 -14.25 21.90
CA LEU A 24 -15.70 -14.33 23.11
C LEU A 24 -16.01 -12.96 23.72
N HIS A 25 -15.05 -12.04 23.66
CA HIS A 25 -15.22 -10.68 24.19
C HIS A 25 -15.88 -9.75 23.16
N SER A 26 -16.12 -10.21 21.93
CA SER A 26 -16.87 -9.44 20.93
C SER A 26 -18.37 -9.65 21.12
N LYS A 27 -19.07 -8.62 21.59
CA LYS A 27 -20.55 -8.63 21.73
C LYS A 27 -21.29 -8.27 20.43
N ALA A 28 -20.55 -8.02 19.35
CA ALA A 28 -21.09 -7.43 18.15
C ALA A 28 -21.62 -8.51 17.19
N LYS A 29 -22.93 -8.73 17.22
CA LYS A 29 -23.61 -9.58 16.24
C LYS A 29 -23.63 -8.86 14.90
N GLY A 30 -23.02 -9.46 13.87
CA GLY A 30 -23.11 -8.98 12.48
C GLY A 30 -21.95 -8.12 11.99
N SER A 31 -20.95 -7.86 12.82
CA SER A 31 -19.74 -7.15 12.41
C SER A 31 -18.89 -7.95 11.45
N THR A 32 -18.15 -7.24 10.60
CA THR A 32 -17.18 -7.82 9.68
C THR A 32 -15.81 -7.88 10.35
N LEU A 33 -15.16 -9.03 10.28
CA LEU A 33 -13.75 -9.16 10.66
C LEU A 33 -12.85 -8.62 9.54
N LEU A 34 -12.03 -7.61 9.85
CA LEU A 34 -10.85 -7.28 9.08
C LEU A 34 -9.67 -8.07 9.65
N PHE A 35 -8.90 -8.80 8.83
CA PHE A 35 -7.69 -9.48 9.30
C PHE A 35 -6.49 -9.40 8.35
N ALA A 36 -5.29 -9.45 8.90
CA ALA A 36 -4.06 -9.69 8.15
C ALA A 36 -3.23 -10.75 8.88
N LEU A 37 -2.81 -11.78 8.15
CA LEU A 37 -2.14 -12.95 8.71
C LEU A 37 -0.75 -13.13 8.10
N SER A 38 0.27 -13.14 8.95
CA SER A 38 1.60 -13.63 8.60
C SER A 38 1.89 -14.92 9.35
N ALA A 39 1.99 -16.00 8.58
CA ALA A 39 2.21 -17.35 9.10
C ALA A 39 2.84 -18.25 8.04
N PRO A 40 3.65 -19.26 8.43
CA PRO A 40 4.22 -20.25 7.52
C PRO A 40 3.14 -21.18 6.95
N SER A 41 3.44 -21.77 5.80
CA SER A 41 2.48 -22.52 4.97
C SER A 41 1.80 -23.70 5.68
N ASP A 42 2.50 -24.37 6.58
CA ASP A 42 2.02 -25.51 7.37
C ASP A 42 0.94 -25.12 8.40
N THR A 43 0.90 -23.84 8.80
CA THR A 43 -0.06 -23.35 9.81
C THR A 43 -1.25 -22.59 9.21
N LEU A 44 -1.14 -22.16 7.95
CA LEU A 44 -2.14 -21.30 7.32
C LEU A 44 -3.53 -21.93 7.29
N SER A 45 -3.65 -23.18 6.84
CA SER A 45 -4.95 -23.84 6.69
C SER A 45 -5.70 -23.96 8.02
N VAL A 46 -4.97 -24.22 9.11
CA VAL A 46 -5.54 -24.32 10.46
C VAL A 46 -6.06 -22.96 10.92
N VAL A 47 -5.25 -21.91 10.79
CA VAL A 47 -5.62 -20.56 11.25
C VAL A 47 -6.75 -19.96 10.42
N THR A 48 -6.69 -20.08 9.09
CA THR A 48 -7.74 -19.53 8.21
C THR A 48 -9.07 -20.26 8.35
N SER A 49 -9.06 -21.58 8.52
CA SER A 49 -10.27 -22.36 8.80
C SER A 49 -10.89 -21.94 10.14
N HIS A 50 -10.06 -21.70 11.15
CA HIS A 50 -10.53 -21.24 12.46
C HIS A 50 -11.13 -19.84 12.40
N LEU A 51 -10.48 -18.90 11.70
CA LEU A 51 -11.02 -17.56 11.47
C LEU A 51 -12.36 -17.60 10.74
N ASN A 52 -12.48 -18.42 9.70
CA ASN A 52 -13.74 -18.59 8.96
C ASN A 52 -14.86 -19.17 9.84
N SER A 53 -14.51 -20.13 10.71
CA SER A 53 -15.47 -20.71 11.67
C SER A 53 -15.95 -19.70 12.70
N LEU A 54 -15.09 -18.80 13.17
CA LEU A 54 -15.44 -17.78 14.17
C LEU A 54 -16.14 -16.57 13.55
N PHE A 55 -15.76 -16.20 12.32
CA PHE A 55 -16.19 -14.98 11.65
C PHE A 55 -16.58 -15.26 10.18
N PRO A 56 -17.85 -15.63 9.93
CA PRO A 56 -18.34 -15.91 8.58
C PRO A 56 -18.28 -14.71 7.63
N ARG A 57 -18.35 -13.48 8.19
CA ARG A 57 -18.19 -12.23 7.44
C ARG A 57 -16.81 -11.66 7.69
N HIS A 58 -15.96 -11.65 6.67
CA HIS A 58 -14.59 -11.18 6.81
C HIS A 58 -13.99 -10.66 5.52
N VAL A 59 -13.02 -9.76 5.68
CA VAL A 59 -12.14 -9.22 4.65
C VAL A 59 -10.73 -9.38 5.19
N GLY A 60 -9.85 -10.07 4.48
CA GLY A 60 -8.50 -10.27 4.96
C GLY A 60 -7.48 -10.62 3.92
N CYS A 61 -6.20 -10.62 4.28
CA CYS A 61 -5.13 -11.02 3.38
C CYS A 61 -4.01 -11.75 4.13
N LEU A 62 -3.13 -12.40 3.35
CA LEU A 62 -1.81 -12.75 3.86
C LEU A 62 -0.89 -11.52 3.82
N SER A 63 -0.06 -11.40 4.84
CA SER A 63 0.85 -10.28 5.07
C SER A 63 2.28 -10.74 5.37
N SER A 64 3.25 -9.87 5.18
CA SER A 64 4.65 -10.11 5.52
C SER A 64 4.83 -10.12 7.04
N PRO A 65 5.86 -10.84 7.53
CA PRO A 65 6.23 -10.77 8.93
C PRO A 65 6.61 -9.34 9.32
N LEU A 66 6.19 -8.92 10.50
CA LEU A 66 6.60 -7.64 11.06
C LEU A 66 8.06 -7.75 11.55
N PRO A 67 9.00 -6.92 11.05
CA PRO A 67 10.43 -7.06 11.35
C PRO A 67 10.76 -7.10 12.83
N VAL A 68 10.02 -6.34 13.65
CA VAL A 68 10.22 -6.24 15.10
C VAL A 68 9.97 -7.56 15.82
N TYR A 69 9.09 -8.41 15.29
CA TYR A 69 8.71 -9.69 15.87
C TYR A 69 9.41 -10.88 15.21
N GLY A 70 10.31 -10.66 14.25
CA GLY A 70 11.08 -11.74 13.61
C GLY A 70 10.20 -12.80 12.94
N SER A 71 10.43 -14.08 13.25
CA SER A 71 9.75 -15.22 12.64
C SER A 71 8.47 -15.66 13.36
N HIS A 72 7.95 -14.87 14.30
CA HIS A 72 6.72 -15.21 15.02
C HIS A 72 5.48 -15.09 14.14
N LEU A 73 4.44 -15.85 14.47
CA LEU A 73 3.13 -15.72 13.84
C LEU A 73 2.54 -14.36 14.22
N THR A 74 2.01 -13.64 13.24
CA THR A 74 1.29 -12.39 13.51
C THR A 74 -0.09 -12.42 12.88
N CYS A 75 -1.11 -12.06 13.66
CA CYS A 75 -2.47 -11.91 13.17
C CYS A 75 -3.03 -10.59 13.71
N ALA A 76 -3.22 -9.63 12.82
CA ALA A 76 -3.98 -8.43 13.13
C ALA A 76 -5.45 -8.69 12.84
N VAL A 77 -6.30 -8.34 13.79
CA VAL A 77 -7.76 -8.50 13.71
C VAL A 77 -8.44 -7.21 14.13
N ALA A 78 -9.49 -6.82 13.42
CA ALA A 78 -10.36 -5.72 13.81
C ALA A 78 -11.82 -6.05 13.47
N LEU A 79 -12.74 -5.55 14.30
CA LEU A 79 -14.18 -5.67 14.08
C LEU A 79 -14.74 -4.31 13.68
N LEU A 80 -15.35 -4.28 12.50
CA LEU A 80 -15.95 -3.08 11.92
C LEU A 80 -17.36 -3.41 11.43
N ASP A 81 -18.28 -2.49 11.65
CA ASP A 81 -19.56 -2.49 10.94
C ASP A 81 -19.40 -1.69 9.66
N GLY A 82 -19.87 -2.21 8.54
CA GLY A 82 -19.63 -1.60 7.25
C GLY A 82 -20.12 -2.42 6.07
N ILE A 83 -20.00 -1.81 4.90
CA ILE A 83 -20.28 -2.44 3.61
C ILE A 83 -18.97 -3.08 3.13
N THR A 84 -18.97 -4.41 3.01
CA THR A 84 -17.85 -5.13 2.37
C THR A 84 -18.00 -5.09 0.86
N PHE A 85 -16.88 -5.13 0.15
CA PHE A 85 -16.88 -5.14 -1.30
C PHE A 85 -15.73 -5.97 -1.85
N ARG A 86 -15.90 -6.43 -3.09
CA ARG A 86 -14.87 -7.04 -3.91
C ARG A 86 -14.84 -6.35 -5.28
N SER A 87 -13.64 -6.00 -5.72
CA SER A 87 -13.37 -5.31 -6.96
C SER A 87 -12.48 -6.15 -7.86
N THR A 88 -12.85 -6.20 -9.14
CA THR A 88 -12.03 -6.77 -10.23
C THR A 88 -11.60 -5.70 -11.22
N ILE A 89 -11.70 -4.43 -10.85
CA ILE A 89 -11.30 -3.33 -11.72
C ILE A 89 -9.80 -3.44 -11.93
N ALA A 90 -9.39 -3.77 -13.15
CA ALA A 90 -7.99 -3.96 -13.48
C ALA A 90 -7.20 -2.69 -13.20
N GLY A 91 -6.08 -2.82 -12.49
CA GLY A 91 -5.09 -1.77 -12.42
C GLY A 91 -4.18 -1.75 -13.64
N ARG A 92 -3.06 -1.06 -13.47
CA ARG A 92 -2.05 -0.94 -14.51
C ARG A 92 -1.29 -2.25 -14.62
N ALA A 93 -1.16 -2.77 -15.84
CA ALA A 93 -0.27 -3.89 -16.12
C ALA A 93 1.19 -3.46 -15.88
N ASP A 94 1.98 -4.36 -15.26
CA ASP A 94 3.41 -4.14 -15.13
C ASP A 94 4.03 -3.91 -16.52
N PRO A 95 4.86 -2.85 -16.68
CA PRO A 95 5.53 -2.61 -17.95
C PRO A 95 6.47 -3.78 -18.26
N GLN A 96 6.06 -4.65 -19.19
CA GLN A 96 6.88 -5.77 -19.65
C GLN A 96 7.94 -5.26 -20.63
N VAL A 97 9.17 -5.11 -20.13
CA VAL A 97 10.35 -4.82 -20.96
C VAL A 97 11.04 -6.13 -21.34
N GLY A 98 10.67 -6.72 -22.48
CA GLY A 98 11.36 -7.88 -23.04
C GLY A 98 10.46 -8.84 -23.82
N ARG A 99 10.82 -9.07 -25.09
CA ARG A 99 10.21 -10.01 -26.05
C ARG A 99 8.74 -9.74 -26.43
N TRP A 100 8.50 -8.56 -26.99
CA TRP A 100 7.27 -8.21 -27.71
C TRP A 100 6.97 -9.09 -28.95
N HIS A 101 7.86 -10.01 -29.36
CA HIS A 101 7.60 -10.92 -30.49
C HIS A 101 8.23 -12.30 -30.30
N ALA A 102 7.62 -13.19 -29.49
CA ALA A 102 8.00 -14.62 -29.53
C ALA A 102 6.95 -15.62 -29.02
N ALA A 103 5.64 -15.38 -29.12
CA ALA A 103 4.63 -16.45 -29.02
C ALA A 103 3.21 -15.93 -29.29
N ARG A 104 2.87 -15.64 -30.55
CA ARG A 104 1.48 -15.77 -30.99
C ARG A 104 1.45 -16.57 -32.28
N ARG A 105 1.66 -17.88 -32.14
CA ARG A 105 1.04 -18.88 -33.00
C ARG A 105 0.29 -19.85 -32.11
N SER A 106 -1.02 -19.93 -32.37
CA SER A 106 -1.93 -21.01 -31.98
C SER A 106 -2.17 -21.24 -30.49
N SER A 107 -3.12 -20.52 -29.92
CA SER A 107 -4.34 -21.16 -29.40
C SER A 107 -5.40 -20.11 -29.07
N THR A 108 -6.62 -20.45 -29.45
CA THR A 108 -7.81 -19.63 -29.40
C THR A 108 -8.27 -19.45 -27.95
N GLN A 109 -7.79 -18.41 -27.27
CA GLN A 109 -8.41 -17.91 -26.05
C GLN A 109 -9.09 -16.57 -26.35
N LYS A 110 -10.42 -16.61 -26.44
CA LYS A 110 -11.27 -15.43 -26.51
C LYS A 110 -11.09 -14.62 -25.22
N LEU A 111 -10.46 -13.46 -25.33
CA LEU A 111 -10.56 -12.39 -24.33
C LEU A 111 -12.02 -11.88 -24.30
N PRO A 112 -12.54 -11.42 -23.14
CA PRO A 112 -13.85 -10.77 -23.08
C PRO A 112 -13.88 -9.54 -23.99
N ALA A 113 -14.95 -9.40 -24.77
CA ALA A 113 -15.10 -8.48 -25.89
C ALA A 113 -15.18 -6.97 -25.55
N ALA A 114 -14.84 -6.55 -24.33
CA ALA A 114 -15.00 -5.16 -23.89
C ALA A 114 -13.81 -4.23 -24.23
N HIS A 115 -12.66 -4.77 -24.67
CA HIS A 115 -11.47 -3.98 -24.98
C HIS A 115 -11.14 -3.85 -26.47
N SER A 116 -11.90 -4.51 -27.36
CA SER A 116 -11.58 -4.48 -28.79
C SER A 116 -12.11 -3.24 -29.50
N GLU A 117 -13.14 -2.59 -28.97
CA GLU A 117 -13.79 -1.46 -29.65
C GLU A 117 -13.04 -0.13 -29.51
N VAL A 118 -12.12 0.01 -28.54
CA VAL A 118 -11.36 1.26 -28.32
C VAL A 118 -10.24 1.44 -29.36
N PHE A 119 -9.73 0.35 -29.94
CA PHE A 119 -8.62 0.41 -30.90
C PHE A 119 -9.09 0.49 -32.36
N ASP A 120 -10.35 0.18 -32.65
CA ASP A 120 -10.91 0.22 -34.01
C ASP A 120 -11.34 1.63 -34.46
N GLU A 121 -11.34 2.64 -33.57
CA GLU A 121 -11.74 4.03 -33.88
C GLU A 121 -10.60 5.04 -34.07
N ILE A 122 -9.32 4.65 -33.96
CA ILE A 122 -8.19 5.58 -34.17
C ILE A 122 -7.75 5.55 -35.64
N ASP A 123 -8.56 6.14 -36.51
CA ASP A 123 -8.22 6.38 -37.93
C ASP A 123 -7.64 7.81 -38.11
N GLY A 124 -6.64 8.16 -37.28
CA GLY A 124 -6.06 9.51 -37.23
C GLY A 124 -4.64 9.57 -36.66
N ASP A 125 -3.90 10.61 -37.08
CA ASP A 125 -2.49 10.86 -36.80
C ASP A 125 -2.11 10.67 -35.31
N VAL A 126 -1.27 9.65 -35.06
CA VAL A 126 -0.83 9.17 -33.74
C VAL A 126 -0.11 10.26 -32.92
N SER A 127 0.35 11.33 -33.58
CA SER A 127 1.05 12.45 -32.95
C SER A 127 0.14 13.43 -32.18
N GLN A 128 -1.18 13.34 -32.32
CA GLN A 128 -2.15 14.18 -31.61
C GLN A 128 -3.03 13.43 -30.60
N VAL A 129 -2.70 12.17 -30.31
CA VAL A 129 -3.43 11.39 -29.32
C VAL A 129 -3.04 11.85 -27.93
N ASN A 130 -3.93 12.60 -27.28
CA ASN A 130 -3.82 12.93 -25.86
C ASN A 130 -4.11 11.67 -25.04
N TRP A 131 -3.05 10.97 -24.65
CA TRP A 131 -3.17 9.73 -23.89
C TRP A 131 -3.84 9.96 -22.53
N GLU A 132 -3.67 11.14 -21.92
CA GLU A 132 -4.42 11.51 -20.73
C GLU A 132 -5.95 11.47 -20.95
N ASP A 133 -6.47 11.95 -22.10
CA ASP A 133 -7.91 11.94 -22.41
C ASP A 133 -8.49 10.53 -22.63
N ILE A 134 -7.73 9.62 -23.25
CA ILE A 134 -8.17 8.22 -23.44
C ILE A 134 -8.27 7.51 -22.09
N TRP A 135 -7.32 7.78 -21.19
CA TRP A 135 -7.34 7.24 -19.86
C TRP A 135 -8.40 7.96 -19.00
N ASP A 136 -8.71 9.24 -19.23
CA ASP A 136 -9.75 9.97 -18.49
C ASP A 136 -11.18 9.69 -18.96
N ARG A 137 -11.39 9.29 -20.23
CA ARG A 137 -12.67 8.71 -20.66
C ARG A 137 -13.05 7.45 -19.88
N SER A 138 -12.05 6.69 -19.39
CA SER A 138 -12.30 5.57 -18.47
C SER A 138 -12.76 6.01 -17.07
N ALA A 139 -12.63 7.29 -16.70
CA ALA A 139 -13.10 7.82 -15.42
C ALA A 139 -14.64 7.95 -15.39
N ALA A 140 -15.27 8.31 -16.51
CA ALA A 140 -16.73 8.30 -16.65
C ALA A 140 -17.28 6.86 -16.57
N SER A 141 -16.57 5.88 -17.14
CA SER A 141 -16.89 4.46 -16.93
C SER A 141 -16.48 3.95 -15.54
N ALA A 142 -15.61 4.64 -14.80
CA ALA A 142 -15.14 4.18 -13.48
C ALA A 142 -16.24 4.22 -12.42
N GLN A 143 -17.18 5.17 -12.52
CA GLN A 143 -18.41 5.19 -11.70
C GLN A 143 -19.33 4.01 -12.01
N GLU A 144 -19.38 3.56 -13.27
CA GLU A 144 -20.10 2.35 -13.67
C GLU A 144 -19.34 1.06 -13.34
N MET A 145 -18.05 1.14 -13.02
CA MET A 145 -17.21 -0.01 -12.68
C MET A 145 -17.08 -0.26 -11.17
N ILE A 146 -17.54 0.66 -10.31
CA ILE A 146 -17.45 0.46 -8.86
C ILE A 146 -18.25 -0.78 -8.42
N PRO A 147 -17.77 -1.55 -7.42
CA PRO A 147 -18.50 -2.69 -6.87
C PRO A 147 -19.95 -2.34 -6.52
N LEU A 148 -20.87 -3.26 -6.83
CA LEU A 148 -22.31 -3.04 -6.71
C LEU A 148 -22.72 -2.64 -5.29
N GLU A 149 -22.05 -3.22 -4.30
CA GLU A 149 -22.25 -2.98 -2.88
C GLU A 149 -22.03 -1.51 -2.52
N LEU A 150 -21.08 -0.85 -3.19
CA LEU A 150 -20.72 0.54 -2.94
C LEU A 150 -21.63 1.54 -3.67
N ARG A 151 -22.35 1.13 -4.73
CA ARG A 151 -23.25 2.03 -5.48
C ARG A 151 -24.42 2.53 -4.64
N MET A 152 -24.78 1.78 -3.61
CA MET A 152 -25.87 2.12 -2.70
C MET A 152 -25.42 3.06 -1.57
N ALA A 153 -24.12 3.24 -1.38
CA ALA A 153 -23.58 4.14 -0.38
C ALA A 153 -23.64 5.58 -0.88
N ARG A 154 -24.09 6.50 -0.03
CA ARG A 154 -24.09 7.93 -0.34
C ARG A 154 -22.68 8.49 -0.19
N PRO A 155 -22.16 9.27 -1.15
CA PRO A 155 -20.80 9.78 -1.06
C PRO A 155 -20.50 10.60 0.19
N GLU A 156 -21.50 11.30 0.74
CA GLU A 156 -21.36 12.13 1.93
C GLU A 156 -21.21 11.31 3.22
N ASP A 157 -21.72 10.07 3.22
CA ASP A 157 -21.68 9.17 4.36
C ASP A 157 -20.35 8.39 4.44
N VAL A 158 -19.53 8.42 3.38
CA VAL A 158 -18.27 7.68 3.29
C VAL A 158 -17.09 8.56 3.69
N SER A 159 -16.69 8.48 4.95
CA SER A 159 -15.51 9.21 5.45
C SER A 159 -14.20 8.45 5.24
N THR A 160 -14.24 7.12 5.23
CA THR A 160 -13.04 6.26 5.19
C THR A 160 -13.29 4.98 4.41
N ILE A 161 -12.27 4.50 3.71
CA ILE A 161 -12.28 3.25 2.95
C ILE A 161 -11.01 2.47 3.29
N LEU A 162 -11.18 1.22 3.73
CA LEU A 162 -10.10 0.28 4.00
C LEU A 162 -10.15 -0.85 2.98
N TYR A 163 -9.02 -1.19 2.36
CA TYR A 163 -8.98 -2.30 1.41
C TYR A 163 -7.63 -2.99 1.36
N PHE A 164 -7.66 -4.27 0.98
CA PHE A 164 -6.52 -5.06 0.55
C PHE A 164 -6.57 -5.16 -0.97
N SER A 165 -5.42 -5.01 -1.63
CA SER A 165 -5.30 -5.13 -3.08
C SER A 165 -4.14 -6.02 -3.47
N ASP A 166 -4.18 -6.54 -4.69
CA ASP A 166 -2.99 -6.98 -5.39
C ASP A 166 -1.98 -5.82 -5.67
N LYS A 167 -0.97 -6.09 -6.49
CA LYS A 167 0.06 -5.11 -6.87
C LYS A 167 -0.42 -4.05 -7.86
N ALA A 168 -1.64 -4.16 -8.38
CA ALA A 168 -2.23 -3.27 -9.38
C ALA A 168 -3.53 -2.60 -8.86
N PRO A 169 -3.44 -1.79 -7.80
CA PRO A 169 -4.60 -1.15 -7.15
C PRO A 169 -5.17 0.06 -7.90
N GLN A 170 -4.57 0.47 -9.03
CA GLN A 170 -4.83 1.78 -9.63
C GLN A 170 -6.28 1.89 -10.16
N GLY A 171 -6.84 0.78 -10.66
CA GLY A 171 -8.21 0.75 -11.17
C GLY A 171 -9.23 1.05 -10.08
N ILE A 172 -9.14 0.34 -8.95
CA ILE A 172 -10.04 0.57 -7.81
C ILE A 172 -9.79 1.94 -7.17
N ALA A 173 -8.54 2.39 -7.01
CA ALA A 173 -8.24 3.70 -6.44
C ALA A 173 -8.88 4.84 -7.27
N LYS A 174 -8.84 4.74 -8.59
CA LYS A 174 -9.49 5.71 -9.49
C LYS A 174 -11.02 5.70 -9.33
N ALA A 175 -11.64 4.51 -9.27
CA ALA A 175 -13.08 4.37 -9.10
C ALA A 175 -13.57 4.89 -7.73
N LEU A 176 -12.82 4.60 -6.66
CA LEU A 176 -13.10 5.10 -5.31
C LEU A 176 -12.98 6.62 -5.25
N LYS A 177 -11.93 7.21 -5.84
CA LYS A 177 -11.77 8.67 -5.92
C LYS A 177 -12.92 9.34 -6.66
N ALA A 178 -13.34 8.77 -7.80
CA ALA A 178 -14.44 9.31 -8.60
C ALA A 178 -15.79 9.26 -7.85
N THR A 179 -16.01 8.21 -7.05
CA THR A 179 -17.28 7.99 -6.35
C THR A 179 -17.33 8.63 -4.96
N PHE A 180 -16.21 8.62 -4.24
CA PHE A 180 -16.06 9.08 -2.85
C PHE A 180 -14.94 10.12 -2.73
N PRO A 181 -15.01 11.28 -3.42
CA PRO A 181 -13.91 12.23 -3.50
C PRO A 181 -13.47 12.81 -2.15
N HIS A 182 -14.35 12.81 -1.15
CA HIS A 182 -14.08 13.36 0.18
C HIS A 182 -13.49 12.35 1.18
N SER A 183 -13.48 11.06 0.85
CA SER A 183 -13.06 10.02 1.78
C SER A 183 -11.53 9.96 1.98
N HIS A 184 -11.14 9.41 3.12
CA HIS A 184 -9.79 8.90 3.33
C HIS A 184 -9.72 7.47 2.80
N GLU A 185 -8.74 7.19 1.96
CA GLU A 185 -8.46 5.83 1.49
C GLU A 185 -7.18 5.34 2.14
N LEU A 186 -7.22 4.15 2.72
CA LEU A 186 -6.05 3.45 3.19
C LEU A 186 -6.09 2.02 2.64
N GLY A 187 -5.25 1.80 1.63
CA GLY A 187 -5.10 0.52 0.97
C GLY A 187 -3.85 -0.21 1.44
N PHE A 188 -3.93 -1.52 1.64
CA PHE A 188 -2.78 -2.37 1.89
C PHE A 188 -2.52 -3.23 0.66
N LEU A 189 -1.29 -3.20 0.17
CA LEU A 189 -0.91 -4.03 -0.96
C LEU A 189 -0.52 -5.39 -0.37
N ALA A 190 -1.33 -6.41 -0.64
CA ALA A 190 -1.17 -7.72 -0.02
C ALA A 190 0.17 -8.34 -0.38
N SER A 191 0.69 -9.15 0.53
CA SER A 191 1.99 -9.78 0.33
C SER A 191 1.99 -10.81 -0.78
N SER A 192 3.15 -10.98 -1.38
CA SER A 192 3.42 -11.96 -2.41
C SER A 192 3.42 -13.36 -1.81
N THR A 193 2.54 -14.21 -2.33
CA THR A 193 2.37 -15.58 -1.82
C THR A 193 2.70 -16.70 -2.82
N PRO A 194 3.52 -16.51 -3.88
CA PRO A 194 3.69 -17.57 -4.88
C PRO A 194 4.35 -18.82 -4.30
N PHE A 195 5.23 -18.66 -3.32
CA PHE A 195 5.93 -19.77 -2.66
C PHE A 195 5.17 -20.38 -1.48
N ILE A 196 4.07 -19.75 -1.05
CA ILE A 196 3.30 -20.17 0.11
C ILE A 196 1.97 -20.81 -0.33
N THR A 197 1.26 -20.17 -1.24
CA THR A 197 -0.07 -20.60 -1.71
C THR A 197 -0.13 -20.88 -3.21
N GLY A 198 0.96 -20.63 -3.95
CA GLY A 198 0.96 -20.72 -5.41
C GLY A 198 0.28 -19.54 -6.11
N ARG A 199 -0.16 -18.52 -5.37
CA ARG A 199 -0.90 -17.35 -5.89
C ARG A 199 -0.05 -16.09 -5.82
N PRO A 200 -0.18 -15.13 -6.76
CA PRO A 200 0.52 -13.85 -6.69
C PRO A 200 0.34 -13.15 -5.35
N VAL A 201 -0.91 -13.01 -4.91
CA VAL A 201 -1.31 -12.60 -3.57
C VAL A 201 -2.43 -13.52 -3.06
N THR A 202 -2.76 -13.47 -1.78
CA THR A 202 -3.88 -14.23 -1.21
C THR A 202 -4.80 -13.30 -0.42
N LEU A 203 -6.00 -13.10 -0.97
CA LEU A 203 -7.07 -12.27 -0.42
C LEU A 203 -8.23 -13.16 0.02
N PHE A 204 -8.88 -12.84 1.14
CA PHE A 204 -9.99 -13.58 1.73
C PHE A 204 -11.22 -12.68 1.84
N HIS A 205 -12.33 -13.09 1.25
CA HIS A 205 -13.58 -12.35 1.40
C HIS A 205 -14.75 -13.33 1.56
N ASP A 206 -15.37 -13.26 2.75
CA ASP A 206 -16.55 -14.04 3.15
C ASP A 206 -16.43 -15.57 2.85
N GLY A 207 -15.24 -16.14 3.11
CA GLY A 207 -14.93 -17.56 2.95
C GLY A 207 -14.28 -17.93 1.61
N GLU A 208 -14.30 -17.04 0.63
CA GLU A 208 -13.69 -17.22 -0.68
C GLU A 208 -12.25 -16.69 -0.74
N ILE A 209 -11.42 -17.29 -1.60
CA ILE A 209 -10.00 -16.94 -1.76
C ILE A 209 -9.75 -16.39 -3.17
N TYR A 210 -9.17 -15.20 -3.24
CA TYR A 210 -8.85 -14.50 -4.49
C TYR A 210 -7.33 -14.28 -4.66
N SER A 211 -6.89 -14.29 -5.92
CA SER A 211 -5.49 -14.10 -6.32
C SER A 211 -5.19 -12.72 -6.89
N ASP A 212 -6.23 -11.91 -7.13
CA ASP A 212 -6.19 -10.64 -7.86
C ASP A 212 -7.28 -9.68 -7.38
N GLY A 213 -7.18 -8.44 -7.84
CA GLY A 213 -8.15 -7.38 -7.57
C GLY A 213 -8.00 -6.80 -6.18
N ALA A 214 -9.12 -6.30 -5.63
CA ALA A 214 -9.16 -5.72 -4.30
C ALA A 214 -10.40 -6.16 -3.52
N ILE A 215 -10.27 -6.25 -2.22
CA ILE A 215 -11.36 -6.52 -1.27
C ILE A 215 -11.29 -5.50 -0.16
N GLY A 216 -12.42 -5.06 0.36
CA GLY A 216 -12.40 -3.99 1.33
C GLY A 216 -13.67 -3.84 2.12
N ILE A 217 -13.64 -2.84 2.99
CA ILE A 217 -14.75 -2.42 3.81
C ILE A 217 -14.83 -0.90 3.82
N VAL A 218 -16.05 -0.41 3.66
CA VAL A 218 -16.42 0.96 3.97
C VAL A 218 -17.09 0.93 5.34
N PRO A 219 -16.40 1.39 6.40
CA PRO A 219 -17.00 1.45 7.73
C PRO A 219 -18.23 2.33 7.74
N GLN A 220 -19.23 1.98 8.54
CA GLN A 220 -20.39 2.83 8.75
C GLN A 220 -19.99 4.20 9.28
N PRO A 221 -20.76 5.26 8.97
CA PRO A 221 -20.53 6.59 9.51
C PRO A 221 -20.45 6.53 11.04
N SER A 222 -19.31 6.95 11.60
CA SER A 222 -19.13 7.13 13.03
C SER A 222 -19.22 8.60 13.39
N LEU A 223 -19.65 8.91 14.62
CA LEU A 223 -19.46 10.24 15.20
C LEU A 223 -17.98 10.58 15.37
N ASP A 224 -17.13 9.55 15.48
CA ASP A 224 -15.69 9.70 15.64
C ASP A 224 -15.06 10.29 14.38
N ARG A 225 -14.17 11.25 14.58
CA ARG A 225 -13.41 11.85 13.49
C ARG A 225 -12.26 10.94 13.12
N THR A 226 -12.09 10.69 11.82
CA THR A 226 -10.97 9.91 11.32
C THR A 226 -9.80 10.80 10.94
N SER A 227 -8.58 10.41 11.30
CA SER A 227 -7.35 11.05 10.85
C SER A 227 -6.43 10.03 10.20
N LEU A 228 -5.91 10.36 9.01
CA LEU A 228 -4.94 9.54 8.29
C LEU A 228 -3.59 10.27 8.21
N THR A 229 -2.57 9.69 8.86
CA THR A 229 -1.21 10.24 8.92
C THR A 229 -0.21 9.25 8.33
N VAL A 230 0.90 9.76 7.78
CA VAL A 230 1.99 8.93 7.26
C VAL A 230 3.29 9.35 7.92
N GLU A 231 4.16 8.39 8.18
CA GLU A 231 5.45 8.61 8.81
C GLU A 231 6.54 7.80 8.08
N PHE A 232 7.75 8.36 8.03
CA PHE A 232 8.90 7.78 7.33
C PHE A 232 10.10 7.66 8.29
N PRO A 233 10.09 6.71 9.23
CA PRO A 233 11.21 6.48 10.14
C PRO A 233 12.52 6.19 9.38
N GLY A 234 13.66 6.66 9.91
CA GLY A 234 14.98 6.41 9.33
C GLY A 234 15.32 7.23 8.08
N LEU A 235 14.40 8.07 7.59
CA LEU A 235 14.61 8.91 6.42
C LEU A 235 15.51 10.11 6.75
N VAL A 236 16.63 10.25 6.04
CA VAL A 236 17.61 11.32 6.26
C VAL A 236 17.65 12.26 5.05
N GLY A 237 17.52 13.56 5.31
CA GLY A 237 17.50 14.59 4.26
C GLY A 237 18.88 14.89 3.69
N LEU A 238 19.02 14.80 2.37
CA LEU A 238 20.25 15.06 1.63
C LEU A 238 20.37 16.54 1.22
N THR A 239 19.30 17.11 0.69
CA THR A 239 19.28 18.47 0.13
C THR A 239 18.54 19.44 1.05
N PRO A 240 18.65 20.77 0.85
CA PRO A 240 17.64 21.70 1.31
C PRO A 240 16.29 21.46 0.61
N GLU A 241 15.27 22.23 0.98
CA GLU A 241 14.03 22.35 0.22
C GLU A 241 14.33 22.99 -1.15
N LEU A 242 13.89 22.34 -2.22
CA LEU A 242 14.11 22.71 -3.62
C LEU A 242 12.75 22.88 -4.31
N LYS A 243 12.60 23.87 -5.20
CA LYS A 243 11.37 24.05 -5.96
C LYS A 243 11.44 23.27 -7.28
N VAL A 244 10.44 22.46 -7.58
CA VAL A 244 10.31 21.84 -8.91
C VAL A 244 10.03 22.93 -9.94
N THR A 245 10.92 23.09 -10.91
CA THR A 245 10.79 24.11 -11.97
C THR A 245 10.29 23.52 -13.29
N SER A 246 10.47 22.22 -13.51
CA SER A 246 9.88 21.49 -14.64
C SER A 246 9.80 19.99 -14.37
N SER A 247 8.71 19.37 -14.80
CA SER A 247 8.40 17.94 -14.65
C SER A 247 7.57 17.45 -15.84
N GLU A 248 7.77 16.21 -16.27
CA GLU A 248 7.01 15.58 -17.35
C GLU A 248 6.83 14.09 -17.08
N GLY A 249 5.60 13.57 -17.16
CA GLY A 249 5.30 12.20 -16.76
C GLY A 249 5.82 11.91 -15.36
N ASN A 250 6.59 10.84 -15.18
CA ASN A 250 7.25 10.47 -13.92
C ASN A 250 8.65 11.08 -13.73
N LEU A 251 9.03 12.06 -14.56
CA LEU A 251 10.36 12.67 -14.56
C LEU A 251 10.35 14.06 -13.91
N ILE A 252 11.31 14.31 -13.04
CA ILE A 252 11.70 15.66 -12.64
C ILE A 252 12.83 16.11 -13.58
N LEU A 253 12.56 17.15 -14.36
CA LEU A 253 13.48 17.68 -15.36
C LEU A 253 14.41 18.74 -14.76
N THR A 254 13.86 19.66 -13.96
CA THR A 254 14.64 20.71 -13.29
C THR A 254 14.11 21.02 -11.90
N VAL A 255 15.01 21.37 -10.99
CA VAL A 255 14.72 21.89 -9.64
C VAL A 255 15.54 23.15 -9.41
N ASP A 256 14.91 24.22 -8.93
CA ASP A 256 15.50 25.56 -8.82
C ASP A 256 16.23 26.02 -10.11
N ASN A 257 15.68 25.66 -11.27
CA ASN A 257 16.27 25.87 -12.61
C ASN A 257 17.63 25.16 -12.83
N GLY A 258 17.97 24.21 -11.97
CA GLY A 258 19.18 23.40 -12.01
C GLY A 258 18.93 21.93 -12.35
N ASN A 259 20.03 21.19 -12.50
CA ASN A 259 20.05 19.76 -12.82
C ASN A 259 19.85 18.93 -11.53
N PRO A 260 18.69 18.29 -11.31
CA PRO A 260 18.40 17.52 -10.10
C PRO A 260 19.38 16.37 -9.86
N THR A 261 19.83 15.67 -10.90
CA THR A 261 20.75 14.53 -10.76
C THR A 261 22.12 14.95 -10.24
N ARG A 262 22.66 16.06 -10.75
CA ARG A 262 23.93 16.62 -10.25
C ARG A 262 23.81 17.11 -8.82
N LEU A 263 22.67 17.70 -8.46
CA LEU A 263 22.38 18.11 -7.08
C LEU A 263 22.31 16.92 -6.13
N LEU A 264 21.65 15.83 -6.54
CA LEU A 264 21.61 14.59 -5.78
C LEU A 264 23.02 14.03 -5.57
N LEU A 265 23.80 13.87 -6.64
CA LEU A 265 25.17 13.34 -6.55
C LEU A 265 26.08 14.21 -5.68
N ALA A 266 25.97 15.54 -5.80
CA ALA A 266 26.71 16.46 -4.94
C ALA A 266 26.31 16.32 -3.47
N ALA A 267 25.02 16.14 -3.18
CA ALA A 267 24.52 15.93 -1.83
C ALA A 267 24.99 14.58 -1.27
N VAL A 268 24.89 13.50 -2.04
CA VAL A 268 25.38 12.15 -1.68
C VAL A 268 26.86 12.20 -1.31
N ASN A 269 27.70 12.82 -2.17
CA ASN A 269 29.13 12.98 -1.89
C ASN A 269 29.39 13.82 -0.63
N LYS A 270 28.63 14.89 -0.41
CA LYS A 270 28.73 15.74 0.80
C LYS A 270 28.39 14.98 2.08
N HIS A 271 27.47 14.02 2.02
CA HIS A 271 27.10 13.15 3.14
C HIS A 271 28.06 11.98 3.33
N GLY A 272 29.16 11.89 2.55
CA GLY A 272 30.16 10.84 2.69
C GLY A 272 29.65 9.45 2.28
N LEU A 273 28.56 9.41 1.51
CA LEU A 273 28.06 8.18 0.89
C LEU A 273 28.91 7.93 -0.36
N ASP A 274 30.06 7.27 -0.19
CA ASP A 274 31.11 7.21 -1.22
C ASP A 274 30.71 6.32 -2.41
N THR A 275 30.68 6.88 -3.62
CA THR A 275 30.34 6.23 -4.91
C THR A 275 31.23 5.04 -5.29
N ARG A 276 32.32 4.82 -4.56
CA ARG A 276 33.35 3.81 -4.87
C ARG A 276 33.26 2.55 -4.00
N ASP A 277 32.57 2.61 -2.87
CA ASP A 277 32.31 1.42 -2.07
C ASP A 277 31.10 0.68 -2.63
N ALA A 278 31.18 -0.65 -2.70
CA ALA A 278 30.11 -1.54 -3.16
C ALA A 278 28.79 -1.44 -2.34
N LEU A 279 28.73 -0.53 -1.37
CA LEU A 279 27.61 -0.26 -0.46
C LEU A 279 26.48 0.56 -1.10
N LEU A 280 26.73 1.35 -2.15
CA LEU A 280 25.67 2.13 -2.82
C LEU A 280 24.79 1.33 -3.79
N LYS A 281 25.15 0.08 -4.11
CA LYS A 281 24.32 -0.75 -5.00
C LYS A 281 22.93 -1.02 -4.42
N ASP A 282 22.82 -0.90 -3.10
CA ASP A 282 21.61 -1.21 -2.36
C ASP A 282 21.09 0.00 -1.54
N ASP A 283 21.61 1.21 -1.76
CA ASP A 283 21.11 2.42 -1.09
C ASP A 283 19.99 3.06 -1.90
N GLU A 284 18.82 3.19 -1.27
CA GLU A 284 17.62 3.74 -1.90
C GLU A 284 17.50 5.24 -1.64
N PHE A 285 17.29 5.99 -2.72
CA PHE A 285 17.09 7.43 -2.70
C PHE A 285 15.63 7.78 -2.98
N TYR A 286 15.17 8.88 -2.40
CA TYR A 286 13.78 9.30 -2.48
C TYR A 286 13.63 10.81 -2.68
N VAL A 287 12.51 11.20 -3.28
CA VAL A 287 12.03 12.58 -3.34
C VAL A 287 10.79 12.71 -2.46
N GLY A 288 10.88 13.52 -1.41
CA GLY A 288 9.74 13.87 -0.57
C GLY A 288 9.12 15.18 -1.00
N VAL A 289 7.80 15.19 -1.23
CA VAL A 289 7.01 16.40 -1.41
C VAL A 289 6.76 17.02 -0.04
N MET A 290 7.11 18.29 0.11
CA MET A 290 7.09 18.99 1.38
C MET A 290 5.80 19.80 1.53
N ASN A 291 5.18 19.71 2.71
CA ASN A 291 4.10 20.59 3.13
C ASN A 291 4.40 21.07 4.56
N SER A 292 4.57 22.38 4.74
CA SER A 292 4.89 22.99 6.04
C SER A 292 6.09 22.32 6.73
N SER A 293 7.16 22.07 5.95
CA SER A 293 8.40 21.37 6.37
C SER A 293 8.24 19.92 6.84
N LYS A 294 7.08 19.29 6.60
CA LYS A 294 6.88 17.84 6.77
C LYS A 294 6.80 17.15 5.40
N VAL A 295 7.29 15.92 5.35
CA VAL A 295 7.14 15.08 4.14
C VAL A 295 5.68 14.66 4.06
N GLU A 296 4.97 15.14 3.05
CA GLU A 296 3.58 14.82 2.79
C GLU A 296 3.46 13.53 1.96
N ARG A 297 4.31 13.40 0.94
CA ARG A 297 4.38 12.26 0.01
C ARG A 297 5.83 11.91 -0.26
N LEU A 298 6.11 10.64 -0.51
CA LEU A 298 7.46 10.15 -0.78
C LEU A 298 7.45 9.30 -2.05
N HIS A 299 8.42 9.55 -2.92
CA HIS A 299 8.59 8.85 -4.19
C HIS A 299 10.00 8.27 -4.28
N ARG A 300 10.11 6.98 -4.58
CA ARG A 300 11.42 6.34 -4.80
C ARG A 300 12.02 6.81 -6.11
N ILE A 301 13.31 7.10 -6.10
CA ILE A 301 14.08 7.41 -7.31
C ILE A 301 14.46 6.08 -7.97
N THR A 302 14.04 5.87 -9.21
CA THR A 302 14.33 4.63 -9.96
C THR A 302 15.56 4.76 -10.84
N SER A 303 15.83 5.97 -11.33
CA SER A 303 17.00 6.27 -12.15
C SER A 303 17.28 7.76 -12.18
N GLY A 304 18.50 8.13 -12.57
CA GLY A 304 18.86 9.49 -12.88
C GLY A 304 19.98 9.53 -13.92
N ASP A 305 19.93 10.48 -14.84
CA ASP A 305 20.95 10.69 -15.86
C ASP A 305 21.70 12.01 -15.58
N PRO A 306 22.98 11.99 -15.17
CA PRO A 306 23.74 13.21 -14.90
C PRO A 306 23.97 14.09 -16.14
N SER A 307 23.95 13.48 -17.33
CA SER A 307 24.17 14.14 -18.61
C SER A 307 22.92 14.87 -19.08
N ARG A 308 21.76 14.20 -19.07
CA ARG A 308 20.44 14.78 -19.40
C ARG A 308 19.87 15.62 -18.25
N GLY A 309 20.30 15.33 -17.03
CA GLY A 309 19.90 16.03 -15.82
C GLY A 309 18.53 15.69 -15.29
N THR A 310 17.99 14.51 -15.60
CA THR A 310 16.64 14.11 -15.20
C THR A 310 16.68 13.06 -14.11
N ILE A 311 15.69 13.10 -13.21
CA ILE A 311 15.43 12.06 -12.20
C ILE A 311 14.09 11.41 -12.51
N ALA A 312 14.05 10.08 -12.59
CA ALA A 312 12.83 9.31 -12.74
C ALA A 312 12.34 8.79 -11.39
N LEU A 313 11.02 8.86 -11.19
CA LEU A 313 10.35 8.41 -9.97
C LEU A 313 9.57 7.12 -10.21
N GLU A 314 9.40 6.32 -9.16
CA GLU A 314 8.52 5.16 -9.12
C GLU A 314 7.05 5.57 -8.94
N THR A 315 6.57 6.41 -9.84
CA THR A 315 5.17 6.86 -9.89
C THR A 315 4.75 7.07 -11.33
N THR A 316 3.47 7.37 -11.56
CA THR A 316 2.95 7.74 -12.88
C THR A 316 3.21 9.21 -13.21
N SER A 317 3.15 10.06 -12.19
CA SER A 317 3.41 11.50 -12.30
C SER A 317 4.42 11.95 -11.26
N ALA A 318 5.33 12.82 -11.69
CA ALA A 318 6.22 13.55 -10.81
C ALA A 318 5.47 14.69 -10.10
N PRO A 319 5.99 15.18 -8.97
CA PRO A 319 5.43 16.37 -8.32
C PRO A 319 5.35 17.53 -9.31
N PRO A 320 4.20 18.23 -9.41
CA PRO A 320 4.01 19.25 -10.42
C PRO A 320 4.93 20.46 -10.20
N GLN A 321 5.13 21.22 -11.28
CA GLN A 321 5.87 22.48 -11.22
C GLN A 321 5.34 23.40 -10.11
N GLY A 322 6.25 23.97 -9.33
CA GLY A 322 5.94 24.83 -8.21
C GLY A 322 5.92 24.12 -6.85
N CYS A 323 5.84 22.79 -6.82
CA CYS A 323 5.95 22.03 -5.57
C CYS A 323 7.34 22.18 -4.95
N ILE A 324 7.36 22.18 -3.61
CA ILE A 324 8.59 22.11 -2.83
C ILE A 324 8.91 20.65 -2.54
N VAL A 325 10.13 20.25 -2.84
CA VAL A 325 10.63 18.89 -2.66
C VAL A 325 11.94 18.88 -1.89
N LYS A 326 12.26 17.75 -1.28
CA LYS A 326 13.56 17.49 -0.66
C LYS A 326 14.00 16.08 -1.04
N MET A 327 15.29 15.89 -1.27
CA MET A 327 15.86 14.58 -1.57
C MET A 327 16.32 13.92 -0.27
N PHE A 328 16.12 12.61 -0.19
CA PHE A 328 16.38 11.81 1.00
C PHE A 328 17.07 10.50 0.65
N TYR A 329 17.66 9.87 1.67
CA TYR A 329 18.05 8.47 1.63
C TYR A 329 17.57 7.76 2.90
N LEU A 330 17.38 6.45 2.80
CA LEU A 330 17.06 5.63 3.97
C LEU A 330 18.37 5.22 4.67
N SER A 331 18.57 5.65 5.91
CA SER A 331 19.74 5.24 6.68
C SER A 331 19.56 3.81 7.19
N ARG A 332 20.42 2.89 6.75
CA ARG A 332 20.50 1.52 7.29
C ARG A 332 20.80 1.45 8.80
N ARG A 333 21.27 2.56 9.39
CA ARG A 333 21.57 2.67 10.83
C ARG A 333 20.36 3.08 11.67
N GLY A 334 19.18 3.27 11.07
CA GLY A 334 17.98 3.69 11.78
C GLY A 334 17.25 2.52 12.44
N GLU A 335 17.21 2.52 13.78
CA GLU A 335 16.40 1.63 14.61
C GLU A 335 14.91 1.74 14.25
N VAL A 336 14.40 0.86 13.38
CA VAL A 336 13.00 0.89 12.89
C VAL A 336 11.98 0.48 13.96
N ALA A 337 12.39 0.02 15.14
CA ALA A 337 11.51 -0.77 16.00
C ALA A 337 10.91 -0.10 17.23
N SER A 338 11.49 1.00 17.75
CA SER A 338 11.15 1.43 19.12
C SER A 338 9.72 1.97 19.27
N ASP A 339 9.14 2.55 18.23
CA ASP A 339 7.89 3.33 18.35
C ASP A 339 6.61 2.58 17.94
N LEU A 340 6.66 1.30 17.57
CA LEU A 340 5.43 0.57 17.17
C LEU A 340 4.47 0.30 18.33
N VAL A 341 4.93 0.41 19.57
CA VAL A 341 4.22 -0.07 20.77
C VAL A 341 3.52 1.06 21.57
N SER A 342 3.66 2.33 21.17
CA SER A 342 3.15 3.46 21.96
C SER A 342 1.69 3.87 21.69
N ALA A 343 0.92 3.12 20.89
CA ALA A 343 -0.48 3.45 20.61
C ALA A 343 -1.43 2.86 21.66
N HIS A 344 -1.40 3.39 22.89
CA HIS A 344 -2.40 3.07 23.91
C HIS A 344 -3.58 4.04 23.80
N GLY A 345 -4.80 3.51 23.63
CA GLY A 345 -6.05 4.23 23.94
C GLY A 345 -7.05 4.42 22.79
N ASN A 346 -6.62 4.46 21.52
CA ASN A 346 -7.53 4.73 20.39
C ASN A 346 -7.50 3.60 19.35
N ALA A 347 -8.68 3.25 18.84
CA ALA A 347 -8.83 2.30 17.74
C ALA A 347 -8.00 2.76 16.53
N THR A 348 -7.00 1.96 16.15
CA THR A 348 -5.99 2.37 15.16
C THR A 348 -5.74 1.26 14.14
N VAL A 349 -5.64 1.63 12.85
CA VAL A 349 -5.13 0.77 11.78
C VAL A 349 -3.78 1.30 11.32
N LEU A 350 -2.76 0.45 11.34
CA LEU A 350 -1.38 0.72 10.98
C LEU A 350 -0.98 -0.23 9.84
N PHE A 351 -0.69 0.33 8.68
CA PHE A 351 -0.07 -0.38 7.57
C PHE A 351 1.39 0.04 7.43
N MET A 352 2.27 -0.95 7.28
CA MET A 352 3.72 -0.75 7.18
C MET A 352 4.26 -1.37 5.89
N ALA A 353 5.15 -0.65 5.23
CA ALA A 353 5.99 -1.22 4.20
C ALA A 353 7.17 -1.96 4.85
N THR A 354 7.36 -3.24 4.52
CA THR A 354 8.42 -4.09 5.08
C THR A 354 9.45 -4.42 4.00
N HIS A 355 10.59 -4.99 4.38
CA HIS A 355 11.54 -5.55 3.40
C HIS A 355 11.14 -6.98 3.01
N ASP A 356 11.52 -7.39 1.80
CA ASP A 356 11.43 -8.80 1.34
C ASP A 356 12.33 -9.75 2.14
N TYR A 357 13.40 -9.22 2.73
CA TYR A 357 14.32 -10.00 3.54
C TYR A 357 13.98 -9.85 5.01
N ILE A 358 13.59 -10.97 5.63
CA ILE A 358 13.76 -11.18 7.07
C ILE A 358 15.26 -11.12 7.30
N SER A 359 15.80 -9.93 7.53
CA SER A 359 17.17 -9.82 7.98
C SER A 359 17.27 -10.67 9.25
N HIS A 360 18.32 -11.49 9.39
CA HIS A 360 18.64 -12.24 10.62
C HIS A 360 18.93 -11.31 11.84
N VAL A 361 18.45 -10.08 11.79
CA VAL A 361 18.39 -9.15 12.91
C VAL A 361 17.55 -9.87 13.97
N ALA A 362 18.19 -10.11 15.12
CA ALA A 362 17.51 -10.67 16.27
C ALA A 362 16.22 -9.84 16.52
N PRO A 363 15.08 -10.50 16.80
CA PRO A 363 13.84 -9.78 17.06
C PRO A 363 14.11 -8.73 18.14
N LEU A 364 13.77 -7.48 17.83
CA LEU A 364 14.05 -6.36 18.72
C LEU A 364 13.20 -6.43 19.99
N LEU A 365 12.09 -7.17 19.93
CA LEU A 365 11.27 -7.52 21.09
C LEU A 365 11.30 -9.03 21.31
N ALA A 366 11.94 -9.46 22.40
CA ALA A 366 11.77 -10.81 22.90
C ALA A 366 10.35 -10.95 23.47
N LEU A 367 9.65 -12.00 23.04
CA LEU A 367 8.39 -12.38 23.66
C LEU A 367 8.67 -12.99 25.04
N ASP A 368 8.32 -12.30 26.13
CA ASP A 368 8.43 -12.85 27.48
C ASP A 368 7.44 -14.00 27.74
N SER A 369 6.35 -14.06 26.96
CA SER A 369 5.29 -15.09 26.98
C SER A 369 5.07 -15.69 25.59
N ASP A 370 4.42 -16.86 25.49
CA ASP A 370 4.13 -17.51 24.19
C ASP A 370 3.25 -16.66 23.25
N VAL A 371 2.57 -15.66 23.80
CA VAL A 371 1.74 -14.69 23.09
C VAL A 371 1.95 -13.29 23.65
N MET A 372 2.04 -12.31 22.76
CA MET A 372 1.86 -10.89 23.04
C MET A 372 0.60 -10.40 22.30
N VAL A 373 -0.22 -9.61 22.99
CA VAL A 373 -1.41 -8.96 22.41
C VAL A 373 -1.24 -7.46 22.52
N ILE A 374 -1.36 -6.77 21.38
CA ILE A 374 -1.35 -5.31 21.28
C ILE A 374 -2.80 -4.88 21.14
N ASP A 375 -3.37 -4.39 22.24
CA ASP A 375 -4.77 -3.97 22.29
C ASP A 375 -5.01 -2.63 21.59
N GLY A 376 -6.15 -2.50 20.91
CA GLY A 376 -6.59 -1.26 20.27
C GLY A 376 -5.95 -0.97 18.91
N THR A 377 -5.01 -1.80 18.46
CA THR A 377 -4.24 -1.54 17.22
C THR A 377 -4.27 -2.74 16.28
N PHE A 378 -4.58 -2.49 15.02
CA PHE A 378 -4.39 -3.41 13.90
C PHE A 378 -3.08 -3.06 13.19
N ILE A 379 -2.10 -3.96 13.16
CA ILE A 379 -0.79 -3.75 12.54
C ILE A 379 -0.53 -4.82 11.48
N ALA A 380 -0.39 -4.40 10.22
CA ALA A 380 -0.02 -5.28 9.11
C ALA A 380 1.19 -4.73 8.34
N GLY A 381 2.08 -5.62 7.90
CA GLY A 381 3.26 -5.29 7.11
C GLY A 381 3.23 -5.97 5.75
N SER A 382 3.63 -5.28 4.68
CA SER A 382 3.87 -5.90 3.38
C SER A 382 5.10 -5.33 2.70
N GLU A 383 5.86 -6.20 2.05
CA GLU A 383 6.89 -5.88 1.07
C GLU A 383 6.39 -5.04 -0.11
N ASN A 384 5.11 -5.16 -0.48
CA ASN A 384 4.51 -4.39 -1.57
C ASN A 384 4.06 -3.00 -1.09
N GLY A 385 4.01 -2.77 0.23
CA GLY A 385 3.71 -1.49 0.85
C GLY A 385 2.22 -1.20 1.02
N PHE A 386 1.89 0.08 1.00
CA PHE A 386 0.51 0.56 1.20
C PHE A 386 0.19 1.71 0.25
N MET A 387 -1.09 2.01 0.14
CA MET A 387 -1.63 3.16 -0.58
C MET A 387 -2.41 4.07 0.34
N LEU A 388 -2.41 5.36 0.02
CA LEU A 388 -3.31 6.30 0.67
C LEU A 388 -3.80 7.42 -0.23
N ARG A 389 -4.94 7.99 0.18
CA ARG A 389 -5.46 9.27 -0.28
C ARG A 389 -6.11 10.01 0.89
N ARG A 390 -5.76 11.28 1.09
CA ARG A 390 -6.35 12.13 2.14
C ARG A 390 -7.30 13.17 1.54
N GLY A 391 -8.58 12.81 1.46
CA GLY A 391 -9.63 13.72 1.03
C GLY A 391 -9.45 14.19 -0.42
N THR A 392 -9.90 15.41 -0.72
CA THR A 392 -10.11 15.89 -2.10
C THR A 392 -8.89 16.43 -2.83
N LYS A 393 -7.85 16.85 -2.10
CA LYS A 393 -6.70 17.57 -2.69
C LYS A 393 -5.55 16.66 -3.10
N GLU A 394 -5.64 15.38 -2.78
CA GLU A 394 -4.56 14.43 -2.96
C GLU A 394 -4.96 13.34 -3.97
N GLU A 395 -4.04 13.02 -4.88
CA GLU A 395 -4.11 11.83 -5.72
C GLU A 395 -3.69 10.60 -4.90
N SER A 396 -4.33 9.45 -5.13
CA SER A 396 -3.92 8.21 -4.47
C SER A 396 -2.48 7.87 -4.86
N TRP A 397 -1.64 7.55 -3.87
CA TRP A 397 -0.24 7.20 -4.09
C TRP A 397 0.17 6.03 -3.20
N SER A 398 1.22 5.31 -3.61
CA SER A 398 1.77 4.16 -2.89
C SER A 398 3.09 4.50 -2.20
N CYS A 399 3.31 3.89 -1.05
CA CYS A 399 4.56 3.95 -0.31
C CYS A 399 5.14 2.54 -0.18
N THR A 400 6.34 2.35 -0.71
CA THR A 400 7.14 1.12 -0.62
C THR A 400 8.37 1.29 0.27
N LEU A 401 8.62 2.50 0.81
CA LEU A 401 9.74 2.78 1.72
C LEU A 401 9.69 1.82 2.92
N PRO A 402 10.69 0.95 3.10
CA PRO A 402 10.70 0.06 4.24
C PRO A 402 10.72 0.80 5.58
N GLY A 403 9.87 0.38 6.52
CA GLY A 403 9.62 1.06 7.79
C GLY A 403 8.66 2.25 7.68
N GLY A 404 8.38 2.73 6.46
CA GLY A 404 7.32 3.69 6.17
C GLY A 404 5.98 3.14 6.67
N ARG A 405 5.17 4.02 7.27
CA ARG A 405 3.92 3.61 7.91
C ARG A 405 2.79 4.60 7.68
N ALA A 406 1.60 4.08 7.39
CA ALA A 406 0.35 4.83 7.37
C ALA A 406 -0.53 4.44 8.55
N LEU A 407 -1.09 5.45 9.21
CA LEU A 407 -1.85 5.33 10.43
C LEU A 407 -3.21 6.00 10.30
N LEU A 408 -4.26 5.21 10.44
CA LEU A 408 -5.64 5.65 10.52
C LEU A 408 -6.12 5.54 11.96
N ARG A 409 -6.58 6.65 12.53
CA ARG A 409 -7.12 6.73 13.89
C ARG A 409 -8.55 7.23 13.87
N TRP A 410 -9.38 6.66 14.75
CA TRP A 410 -10.70 7.18 15.10
C TRP A 410 -10.57 7.91 16.44
N THR A 411 -11.02 9.17 16.49
CA THR A 411 -10.94 10.04 17.68
C THR A 411 -12.30 10.55 18.11
#